data_AF-A0A3M9MYK1-F1
#
_entry.id   AF-A0A3M9MYK1-F1
#
_cell.length_a   1.000
_cell.length_b   1.000
_cell.length_c   1.000
_cell.angle_alpha   90.00
_cell.angle_beta   90.00
_cell.angle_gamma   90.00
#
_symmetry.space_group_name_H-M   'P 1'
#
loop_
_entity.id
_entity.type
_entity.pdbx_description
1 polymer ?
#
loop_
_entity_poly.entity_id
_entity_poly.type
_entity_poly.pdbx_seq_one_letter_code
_entity_poly.pdbx_strand_id
1 'polypeptide(L)'
;MKKLLLLALLSCCFFPAQAQKILVKPYVLGLVDDFEGRNWAKDNPEENTLVDKFHSTEVSLVTYLDSLIKEENKRTYDKVLITNVKWEKKDCYYCQEFRRIMSKQMVAQMHEAYSFKWKDLEDEKHYKIYTGVLKPKFLEKDQERYSFLAGAYVRYGSNEEDLYSFKLSSSKSKFDAILRELKTLKCTIKKVDVKEGETILQQVTFIPSPNLKAYLDKQERLRLDILRRKEKHFKERNQGQNGTDLFSAGPEQD
;
A
#
# COMPACT_ATOMS: atom_id res chain seq x y z
N MET A 1 -1.42 -7.58 -58.56
CA MET A 1 -1.56 -6.55 -57.49
C MET A 1 -2.30 -7.09 -56.25
N LYS A 2 -1.95 -8.27 -55.72
CA LYS A 2 -2.57 -8.84 -54.49
C LYS A 2 -1.58 -9.14 -53.36
N LYS A 3 -0.27 -9.02 -53.63
CA LYS A 3 0.81 -9.32 -52.66
C LYS A 3 1.30 -8.09 -51.86
N LEU A 4 0.90 -6.87 -52.24
CA LEU A 4 1.27 -5.65 -51.51
C LEU A 4 0.33 -5.29 -50.35
N LEU A 5 -0.86 -5.89 -50.26
CA LEU A 5 -1.80 -5.60 -49.16
C LEU A 5 -1.46 -6.34 -47.85
N LEU A 6 -0.65 -7.41 -47.91
CA LEU A 6 -0.30 -8.20 -46.71
C LEU A 6 0.82 -7.58 -45.87
N LEU A 7 1.66 -6.69 -46.43
CA LEU A 7 2.73 -6.04 -45.65
C LEU A 7 2.23 -4.83 -44.83
N ALA A 8 1.09 -4.24 -45.18
CA ALA A 8 0.53 -3.11 -44.44
C ALA A 8 -0.19 -3.54 -43.14
N LEU A 9 -0.53 -4.82 -42.98
CA LEU A 9 -1.21 -5.36 -41.81
C LEU A 9 -0.25 -5.80 -40.67
N LEU A 10 1.07 -5.85 -40.91
CA LEU A 10 2.05 -6.21 -39.87
C LEU A 10 2.63 -5.00 -39.09
N SER A 11 2.28 -3.76 -39.45
CA SER A 11 2.90 -2.56 -38.86
C SER A 11 2.13 -1.96 -37.66
N CYS A 12 1.00 -2.53 -37.24
CA CYS A 12 0.13 -1.93 -36.22
C CYS A 12 0.31 -2.47 -34.78
N CYS A 13 1.21 -3.42 -34.53
CA CYS A 13 1.28 -4.08 -33.21
C CYS A 13 2.40 -3.58 -32.29
N PHE A 14 3.23 -2.63 -32.70
CA PHE A 14 4.16 -1.97 -31.81
C PHE A 14 3.55 -0.65 -31.33
N PHE A 15 2.50 -0.73 -30.52
CA PHE A 15 2.25 0.36 -29.59
C PHE A 15 3.51 0.42 -28.72
N PRO A 16 4.35 1.48 -28.82
CA PRO A 16 5.47 1.62 -27.92
C PRO A 16 4.88 1.54 -26.52
N ALA A 17 5.45 0.68 -25.67
CA ALA A 17 5.08 0.58 -24.27
C ALA A 17 5.22 1.99 -23.67
N GLN A 18 4.11 2.74 -23.69
CA GLN A 18 4.05 4.13 -23.31
C GLN A 18 4.62 4.15 -21.91
N ALA A 19 5.73 4.87 -21.71
CA ALA A 19 6.52 4.76 -20.49
C ALA A 19 5.59 4.88 -19.27
N GLN A 20 5.30 3.75 -18.62
CA GLN A 20 4.26 3.68 -17.58
C GLN A 20 4.78 4.46 -16.38
N LYS A 21 4.36 5.71 -16.28
CA LYS A 21 4.73 6.64 -15.23
C LYS A 21 3.73 6.49 -14.09
N ILE A 22 4.23 6.11 -12.92
CA ILE A 22 3.47 6.15 -11.68
C ILE A 22 3.25 7.61 -11.27
N LEU A 23 2.00 7.92 -10.92
CA LEU A 23 1.61 9.17 -10.28
C LEU A 23 1.71 8.99 -8.76
N VAL A 24 2.48 9.86 -8.10
CA VAL A 24 2.83 9.71 -6.68
C VAL A 24 1.60 9.73 -5.78
N LYS A 25 0.70 10.72 -5.93
CA LYS A 25 -0.49 10.87 -5.06
C LYS A 25 -1.39 9.62 -5.10
N PRO A 26 -1.87 9.13 -6.26
CA PRO A 26 -2.66 7.89 -6.30
C PRO A 26 -1.89 6.67 -5.78
N TYR A 27 -0.60 6.56 -6.09
CA TYR A 27 0.22 5.45 -5.62
C TYR A 27 0.30 5.39 -4.08
N VAL A 28 0.54 6.53 -3.43
CA VAL A 28 0.54 6.63 -1.96
C VAL A 28 -0.83 6.30 -1.39
N LEU A 29 -1.93 6.75 -2.00
CA LEU A 29 -3.29 6.36 -1.59
C LEU A 29 -3.52 4.85 -1.63
N GLY A 30 -2.91 4.16 -2.59
CA GLY A 30 -2.91 2.69 -2.68
C GLY A 30 -2.15 2.05 -1.52
N LEU A 31 -0.95 2.57 -1.22
CA LEU A 31 -0.06 2.06 -0.18
C LEU A 31 -0.63 2.18 1.23
N VAL A 32 -1.19 3.33 1.56
CA VAL A 32 -1.44 3.65 2.98
C VAL A 32 -2.42 2.69 3.62
N ASP A 33 -2.20 2.37 4.88
CA ASP A 33 -3.14 1.54 5.64
C ASP A 33 -4.45 2.32 5.93
N ASP A 34 -5.55 1.58 5.86
CA ASP A 34 -6.91 2.00 6.18
C ASP A 34 -7.69 0.90 6.92
N PHE A 35 -7.01 0.10 7.74
CA PHE A 35 -7.64 -0.83 8.68
C PHE A 35 -8.77 -0.12 9.45
N GLU A 36 -10.01 -0.59 9.28
CA GLU A 36 -11.26 0.01 9.79
C GLU A 36 -11.58 1.43 9.30
N GLY A 37 -10.90 1.86 8.24
CA GLY A 37 -10.94 3.20 7.66
C GLY A 37 -9.66 3.98 7.95
N ARG A 38 -9.53 5.14 7.31
CA ARG A 38 -8.35 6.00 7.52
C ARG A 38 -8.53 6.85 8.76
N ASN A 39 -7.82 6.56 9.84
CA ASN A 39 -7.86 7.40 11.04
C ASN A 39 -7.06 8.69 10.85
N TRP A 40 -7.61 9.80 11.36
CA TRP A 40 -7.00 11.11 11.34
C TRP A 40 -7.28 11.84 12.65
N ALA A 41 -6.22 12.08 13.44
CA ALA A 41 -6.27 12.96 14.60
C ALA A 41 -5.89 14.38 14.16
N LYS A 42 -6.88 15.17 13.74
CA LYS A 42 -6.68 16.48 13.10
C LYS A 42 -5.89 17.45 13.98
N ASP A 43 -6.19 17.46 15.27
CA ASP A 43 -5.65 18.42 16.22
C ASP A 43 -4.37 17.92 16.92
N ASN A 44 -3.96 16.67 16.67
CA ASN A 44 -2.72 16.11 17.19
C ASN A 44 -1.55 16.49 16.25
N PRO A 45 -0.57 17.30 16.71
CA PRO A 45 0.53 17.79 15.86
C PRO A 45 1.49 16.70 15.37
N GLU A 46 1.57 15.56 16.06
CA GLU A 46 2.43 14.44 15.67
C GLU A 46 1.75 13.56 14.61
N GLU A 47 0.43 13.37 14.72
CA GLU A 47 -0.33 12.48 13.85
C GLU A 47 -0.91 13.20 12.63
N ASN A 48 -1.17 14.51 12.70
CA ASN A 48 -1.79 15.25 11.60
C ASN A 48 -0.88 15.44 10.37
N THR A 49 0.41 15.10 10.48
CA THR A 49 1.37 15.06 9.36
C THR A 49 1.80 13.65 8.97
N LEU A 50 1.27 12.61 9.63
CA LEU A 50 1.63 11.23 9.35
C LEU A 50 1.01 10.74 8.03
N VAL A 51 1.86 10.39 7.06
CA VAL A 51 1.43 9.71 5.82
C VAL A 51 1.12 8.25 6.12
N ASP A 52 2.09 7.49 6.63
CA ASP A 52 1.83 6.13 7.13
C ASP A 52 3.02 5.60 7.94
N LYS A 53 2.82 4.42 8.55
CA LYS A 53 3.84 3.61 9.21
C LYS A 53 4.22 2.43 8.30
N PHE A 54 5.52 2.22 8.15
CA PHE A 54 6.09 1.13 7.36
C PHE A 54 6.96 0.25 8.24
N HIS A 55 6.78 -1.05 8.17
CA HIS A 55 7.63 -1.98 8.90
C HIS A 55 9.05 -1.99 8.30
N SER A 56 10.04 -2.38 9.07
CA SER A 56 11.46 -2.43 8.69
C SER A 56 11.70 -3.34 7.48
N THR A 57 10.88 -4.38 7.33
CA THR A 57 10.85 -5.27 6.16
C THR A 57 10.41 -4.56 4.88
N GLU A 58 9.79 -3.39 4.98
CA GLU A 58 9.31 -2.57 3.86
C GLU A 58 10.30 -1.45 3.48
N VAL A 59 11.56 -1.51 3.96
CA VAL A 59 12.57 -0.47 3.70
C VAL A 59 12.79 -0.17 2.21
N SER A 60 12.75 -1.19 1.35
CA SER A 60 12.90 -1.02 -0.10
C SER A 60 11.74 -0.22 -0.70
N LEU A 61 10.53 -0.38 -0.18
CA LEU A 61 9.35 0.38 -0.59
C LEU A 61 9.48 1.84 -0.15
N VAL A 62 9.97 2.07 1.06
CA VAL A 62 10.22 3.44 1.55
C VAL A 62 11.28 4.15 0.69
N THR A 63 12.38 3.48 0.34
CA THR A 63 13.40 4.03 -0.56
C THR A 63 12.86 4.29 -1.97
N TYR A 64 12.00 3.39 -2.47
CA TYR A 64 11.34 3.57 -3.76
C TYR A 64 10.40 4.79 -3.74
N LEU A 65 9.61 4.95 -2.69
CA LEU A 65 8.72 6.10 -2.52
C LEU A 65 9.50 7.43 -2.43
N ASP A 66 10.60 7.46 -1.67
CA ASP A 66 11.50 8.62 -1.61
C ASP A 66 12.04 8.99 -3.00
N SER A 67 12.42 7.99 -3.80
CA SER A 67 12.90 8.19 -5.18
C SER A 67 11.80 8.75 -6.09
N LEU A 68 10.57 8.24 -5.98
CA LEU A 68 9.42 8.75 -6.74
C LEU A 68 9.11 10.20 -6.38
N ILE A 69 9.13 10.53 -5.09
CA ILE A 69 8.87 11.88 -4.59
C ILE A 69 9.96 12.84 -5.05
N LYS A 70 11.24 12.46 -4.95
CA LYS A 70 12.36 13.26 -5.47
C LYS A 70 12.22 13.57 -6.95
N GLU A 71 11.79 12.59 -7.75
CA GLU A 71 11.60 12.77 -9.19
C GLU A 71 10.39 13.69 -9.49
N GLU A 72 9.28 13.53 -8.77
CA GLU A 72 8.12 14.43 -8.91
C GLU A 72 8.48 15.85 -8.48
N ASN A 73 9.22 16.01 -7.38
CA ASN A 73 9.73 17.28 -6.90
C ASN A 73 10.65 17.98 -7.90
N LYS A 74 11.31 17.31 -8.85
CA LYS A 74 12.06 18.02 -9.90
C LYS A 74 11.15 18.80 -10.85
N ARG A 75 9.87 18.44 -10.90
CA ARG A 75 8.89 18.91 -11.90
C ARG A 75 7.85 19.86 -11.32
N THR A 76 7.68 19.87 -10.00
CA THR A 76 6.72 20.74 -9.31
C THR A 76 7.43 21.86 -8.56
N TYR A 77 6.80 23.02 -8.43
CA TYR A 77 7.27 24.08 -7.53
C TYR A 77 6.94 23.75 -6.07
N ASP A 78 5.77 23.15 -5.85
CA ASP A 78 5.29 22.73 -4.53
C ASP A 78 5.91 21.38 -4.16
N LYS A 79 7.00 21.41 -3.39
CA LYS A 79 7.83 20.23 -3.08
C LYS A 79 7.24 19.44 -1.92
N VAL A 80 7.00 18.15 -2.16
CA VAL A 80 6.65 17.20 -1.11
C VAL A 80 7.90 16.85 -0.32
N LEU A 81 7.98 17.34 0.92
CA LEU A 81 8.99 16.92 1.87
C LEU A 81 8.49 15.69 2.63
N ILE A 82 9.31 14.64 2.68
CA ILE A 82 9.08 13.49 3.54
C ILE A 82 10.14 13.42 4.61
N THR A 83 9.73 13.16 5.85
CA THR A 83 10.63 12.80 6.93
C THR A 83 10.43 11.33 7.27
N ASN A 84 11.53 10.59 7.37
CA ASN A 84 11.54 9.19 7.77
C ASN A 84 12.14 9.08 9.17
N VAL A 85 11.28 8.90 10.16
CA VAL A 85 11.70 8.77 11.57
C VAL A 85 11.49 7.34 12.03
N LYS A 86 12.45 6.81 12.80
CA LYS A 86 12.22 5.57 13.54
C LYS A 86 11.08 5.80 14.52
N TRP A 87 10.16 4.86 14.61
CA TRP A 87 9.11 4.93 15.60
C TRP A 87 9.61 4.30 16.90
N GLU A 88 9.68 5.09 17.97
CA GLU A 88 10.07 4.60 19.29
C GLU A 88 8.94 4.98 20.24
N LYS A 89 8.23 3.97 20.77
CA LYS A 89 7.31 4.13 21.90
C LYS A 89 7.94 3.40 23.07
N LYS A 90 8.04 4.08 24.21
CA LYS A 90 8.52 3.48 25.45
C LYS A 90 7.65 2.26 25.76
N ASP A 91 8.28 1.16 26.21
CA ASP A 91 7.62 -0.10 26.54
C ASP A 91 6.90 -0.79 25.37
N CYS A 92 7.21 -0.41 24.12
CA CYS A 92 6.71 -1.07 22.93
C CYS A 92 7.81 -1.89 22.23
N TYR A 93 7.83 -3.19 22.51
CA TYR A 93 8.80 -4.14 21.97
C TYR A 93 8.88 -4.13 20.44
N TYR A 94 7.74 -3.90 19.76
CA TYR A 94 7.65 -3.93 18.30
C TYR A 94 7.83 -2.56 17.62
N CYS A 95 7.78 -1.45 18.37
CA CYS A 95 7.72 -0.12 17.74
C CYS A 95 9.01 0.24 17.00
N GLN A 96 10.17 -0.18 17.52
CA GLN A 96 11.49 0.05 16.90
C GLN A 96 11.62 -0.56 15.50
N GLU A 97 10.72 -1.47 15.14
CA GLU A 97 10.68 -2.13 13.84
C GLU A 97 9.94 -1.29 12.79
N PHE A 98 9.42 -0.11 13.12
CA PHE A 98 8.66 0.72 12.19
C PHE A 98 9.34 2.06 11.90
N ARG A 99 9.05 2.56 10.70
CA ARG A 99 9.42 3.89 10.20
C ARG A 99 8.16 4.67 9.91
N ARG A 100 8.10 5.92 10.36
CA ARG A 100 7.00 6.83 10.03
C ARG A 100 7.42 7.70 8.86
N ILE A 101 6.58 7.79 7.84
CA ILE A 101 6.71 8.79 6.78
C ILE A 101 5.81 9.96 7.14
N MET A 102 6.39 11.14 7.29
CA MET A 102 5.66 12.37 7.65
C MET A 102 5.73 13.38 6.51
N SER A 103 4.59 13.99 6.16
CA SER A 103 4.49 15.06 5.16
C SER A 103 3.14 15.76 5.23
N LYS A 104 3.13 17.03 5.67
CA LYS A 104 1.89 17.83 5.76
C LYS A 104 1.16 17.95 4.41
N GLN A 105 1.92 18.18 3.33
CA GLN A 105 1.37 18.37 1.99
C GLN A 105 0.79 17.08 1.43
N MET A 106 1.51 15.95 1.53
CA MET A 106 1.01 14.65 1.07
C MET A 106 -0.24 14.23 1.83
N VAL A 107 -0.27 14.44 3.15
CA VAL A 107 -1.46 14.16 3.97
C VAL A 107 -2.65 14.99 3.49
N ALA A 108 -2.49 16.30 3.28
CA ALA A 108 -3.56 17.15 2.75
C ALA A 108 -4.07 16.65 1.39
N GLN A 109 -3.18 16.36 0.45
CA GLN A 109 -3.52 15.84 -0.87
C GLN A 109 -4.26 14.50 -0.78
N MET A 110 -3.84 13.61 0.10
CA MET A 110 -4.51 12.33 0.30
C MET A 110 -5.89 12.50 0.92
N HIS A 111 -6.04 13.38 1.90
CA HIS A 111 -7.29 13.60 2.62
C HIS A 111 -8.40 14.12 1.71
N GLU A 112 -8.07 14.78 0.60
CA GLU A 112 -9.04 15.13 -0.45
C GLU A 112 -9.78 13.89 -1.01
N ALA A 113 -9.14 12.72 -1.04
CA ALA A 113 -9.73 11.48 -1.51
C ALA A 113 -10.67 10.81 -0.49
N TYR A 114 -10.69 11.27 0.77
CA TYR A 114 -11.47 10.68 1.85
C TYR A 114 -12.61 11.60 2.29
N SER A 115 -13.68 10.99 2.79
CA SER A 115 -14.74 11.65 3.56
C SER A 115 -14.59 11.24 5.01
N PHE A 116 -14.28 12.19 5.89
CA PHE A 116 -14.02 11.96 7.30
C PHE A 116 -15.27 12.18 8.15
N LYS A 117 -15.50 11.29 9.11
CA LYS A 117 -16.53 11.44 10.15
C LYS A 117 -15.92 11.15 11.51
N TRP A 118 -16.26 11.96 12.50
CA TRP A 118 -15.95 11.66 13.89
C TRP A 118 -16.89 10.55 14.37
N LYS A 119 -16.35 9.58 15.11
CA LYS A 119 -17.09 8.42 15.65
C LYS A 119 -17.01 8.37 17.19
N ASP A 120 -16.92 9.53 17.84
CA ASP A 120 -16.75 9.65 19.30
C ASP A 120 -15.53 8.89 19.84
N LEU A 121 -14.50 8.74 19.00
CA LEU A 121 -13.20 8.18 19.38
C LEU A 121 -12.23 9.30 19.70
N GLU A 122 -11.44 9.10 20.75
CA GLU A 122 -10.34 9.97 21.17
C GLU A 122 -9.05 9.17 21.32
N ASP A 123 -7.91 9.81 21.12
CA ASP A 123 -6.60 9.20 21.39
C ASP A 123 -6.21 9.28 22.87
N GLU A 124 -5.05 8.72 23.24
CA GLU A 124 -4.51 8.74 24.61
C GLU A 124 -4.35 10.16 25.19
N LYS A 125 -4.34 11.20 24.35
CA LYS A 125 -4.19 12.62 24.72
C LYS A 125 -5.50 13.40 24.55
N HIS A 126 -6.65 12.71 24.41
CA HIS A 126 -7.98 13.29 24.21
C HIS A 126 -8.17 14.06 22.89
N TYR A 127 -7.35 13.82 21.87
CA TYR A 127 -7.60 14.37 20.53
C TYR A 127 -8.67 13.55 19.81
N LYS A 128 -9.64 14.23 19.18
CA LYS A 128 -10.68 13.58 18.39
C LYS A 128 -10.10 12.82 17.20
N ILE A 129 -10.50 11.56 17.05
CA ILE A 129 -10.12 10.69 15.93
C ILE A 129 -11.26 10.66 14.91
N TYR A 130 -10.96 11.10 13.69
CA TYR A 130 -11.88 11.03 12.56
C TYR A 130 -11.57 9.79 11.73
N THR A 131 -12.58 9.03 11.34
CA THR A 131 -12.44 7.88 10.44
C THR A 131 -12.86 8.27 9.02
N GLY A 132 -11.94 8.08 8.08
CA GLY A 132 -12.10 8.40 6.66
C GLY A 132 -12.52 7.20 5.82
N VAL A 133 -13.43 7.44 4.87
CA VAL A 133 -13.83 6.49 3.81
C VAL A 133 -13.50 7.08 2.45
N LEU A 134 -12.92 6.28 1.54
CA LEU A 134 -12.58 6.73 0.19
C LEU A 134 -13.83 7.13 -0.59
N LYS A 135 -13.77 8.30 -1.26
CA LYS A 135 -14.86 8.80 -2.09
C LYS A 135 -15.03 7.93 -3.34
N PRO A 136 -16.25 7.71 -3.87
CA PRO A 136 -16.46 6.87 -5.06
C PRO A 136 -15.77 7.35 -6.35
N LYS A 137 -15.51 8.65 -6.49
CA LYS A 137 -14.91 9.27 -7.69
C LYS A 137 -13.62 10.03 -7.37
N PHE A 138 -12.76 9.45 -6.53
CA PHE A 138 -11.49 10.09 -6.16
C PHE A 138 -10.41 9.98 -7.24
N LEU A 139 -10.62 9.13 -8.24
CA LEU A 139 -9.75 8.95 -9.41
C LEU A 139 -10.56 9.17 -10.69
N GLU A 140 -10.04 10.02 -11.58
CA GLU A 140 -10.71 10.39 -12.82
C GLU A 140 -10.10 9.65 -14.01
N LYS A 141 -8.77 9.58 -14.06
CA LYS A 141 -8.01 9.06 -15.21
C LYS A 141 -7.48 7.66 -14.95
N ASP A 142 -7.37 6.86 -16.01
CA ASP A 142 -6.87 5.49 -15.91
C ASP A 142 -5.45 5.43 -15.36
N GLN A 143 -4.59 6.40 -15.67
CA GLN A 143 -3.24 6.48 -15.11
C GLN A 143 -3.24 6.58 -13.57
N GLU A 144 -4.22 7.29 -13.00
CA GLU A 144 -4.37 7.39 -11.56
C GLU A 144 -4.83 6.06 -10.97
N ARG A 145 -5.76 5.36 -11.64
CA ARG A 145 -6.22 4.01 -11.28
C ARG A 145 -5.08 2.99 -11.30
N TYR A 146 -4.28 2.99 -12.37
CA TYR A 146 -3.10 2.13 -12.47
C TYR A 146 -2.11 2.41 -11.35
N SER A 147 -1.85 3.69 -11.05
CA SER A 147 -0.93 4.09 -9.97
C SER A 147 -1.46 3.70 -8.59
N PHE A 148 -2.76 3.90 -8.33
CA PHE A 148 -3.43 3.47 -7.10
C PHE A 148 -3.35 1.97 -6.88
N LEU A 149 -3.73 1.18 -7.90
CA LEU A 149 -3.68 -0.28 -7.82
C LEU A 149 -2.25 -0.81 -7.73
N ALA A 150 -1.27 -0.17 -8.38
CA ALA A 150 0.15 -0.50 -8.23
C ALA A 150 0.63 -0.28 -6.79
N GLY A 151 0.24 0.82 -6.14
CA GLY A 151 0.54 1.07 -4.73
C GLY A 151 -0.08 0.01 -3.83
N ALA A 152 -1.38 -0.26 -4.00
CA ALA A 152 -2.05 -1.31 -3.25
C ALA A 152 -1.40 -2.68 -3.45
N TYR A 153 -0.90 -2.97 -4.66
CA TYR A 153 -0.37 -4.30 -5.01
C TYR A 153 0.94 -4.59 -4.29
N VAL A 154 1.78 -3.58 -4.09
CA VAL A 154 3.06 -3.79 -3.38
C VAL A 154 2.84 -4.29 -1.95
N ARG A 155 1.81 -3.82 -1.25
CA ARG A 155 1.55 -4.20 0.15
C ARG A 155 0.57 -5.36 0.30
N TYR A 156 -0.48 -5.36 -0.50
CA TYR A 156 -1.64 -6.24 -0.33
C TYR A 156 -1.78 -7.26 -1.47
N GLY A 157 -0.89 -7.20 -2.46
CA GLY A 157 -0.99 -8.00 -3.68
C GLY A 157 -0.30 -9.35 -3.60
N SER A 158 -0.77 -10.27 -4.43
CA SER A 158 -0.03 -11.46 -4.85
C SER A 158 -0.29 -11.77 -6.31
N ASN A 159 0.59 -12.56 -6.91
CA ASN A 159 0.44 -13.11 -8.23
C ASN A 159 0.81 -14.60 -8.20
N GLU A 160 0.00 -15.41 -8.89
CA GLU A 160 0.25 -16.82 -9.15
C GLU A 160 -0.23 -17.11 -10.59
N GLU A 161 0.68 -17.54 -11.48
CA GLU A 161 0.34 -17.95 -12.85
C GLU A 161 -0.55 -16.93 -13.62
N ASP A 162 -0.14 -15.66 -13.65
CA ASP A 162 -0.89 -14.54 -14.27
C ASP A 162 -2.23 -14.19 -13.61
N LEU A 163 -2.59 -14.85 -12.51
CA LEU A 163 -3.73 -14.53 -11.68
C LEU A 163 -3.30 -13.64 -10.52
N TYR A 164 -3.84 -12.42 -10.47
CA TYR A 164 -3.48 -11.44 -9.45
C TYR A 164 -4.55 -11.43 -8.36
N SER A 165 -4.13 -11.14 -7.13
CA SER A 165 -5.07 -10.95 -6.04
C SER A 165 -4.69 -9.77 -5.16
N PHE A 166 -5.70 -9.18 -4.51
CA PHE A 166 -5.51 -8.31 -3.36
C PHE A 166 -6.13 -8.98 -2.14
N LYS A 167 -5.42 -8.99 -1.02
CA LYS A 167 -5.90 -9.50 0.26
C LYS A 167 -5.73 -8.43 1.34
N LEU A 168 -6.84 -8.01 1.94
CA LEU A 168 -6.90 -6.98 2.97
C LEU A 168 -7.61 -7.49 4.23
N SER A 169 -7.32 -6.84 5.35
CA SER A 169 -7.88 -7.15 6.67
C SER A 169 -8.63 -5.93 7.19
N SER A 170 -9.94 -6.05 7.42
CA SER A 170 -10.84 -5.00 7.92
C SER A 170 -10.80 -3.65 7.16
N SER A 171 -10.36 -3.64 5.90
CA SER A 171 -10.21 -2.44 5.06
C SER A 171 -11.34 -2.27 4.05
N LYS A 172 -12.60 -2.31 4.51
CA LYS A 172 -13.79 -2.33 3.60
C LYS A 172 -13.79 -1.18 2.59
N SER A 173 -13.44 0.03 3.03
CA SER A 173 -13.35 1.24 2.20
C SER A 173 -12.40 1.06 1.01
N LYS A 174 -11.14 0.68 1.28
CA LYS A 174 -10.15 0.42 0.22
C LYS A 174 -10.46 -0.82 -0.61
N PHE A 175 -10.99 -1.89 -0.01
CA PHE A 175 -11.40 -3.07 -0.76
C PHE A 175 -12.48 -2.74 -1.80
N ASP A 176 -13.52 -2.01 -1.40
CA ASP A 176 -14.59 -1.57 -2.29
C ASP A 176 -14.05 -0.63 -3.40
N ALA A 177 -13.09 0.23 -3.05
CA ALA A 177 -12.39 1.07 -4.02
C ALA A 177 -11.57 0.26 -5.04
N ILE A 178 -10.77 -0.71 -4.58
CA ILE A 178 -10.00 -1.61 -5.45
C ILE A 178 -10.94 -2.34 -6.42
N LEU A 179 -12.01 -2.95 -5.90
CA LEU A 179 -12.96 -3.70 -6.73
C LEU A 179 -13.63 -2.80 -7.79
N ARG A 180 -13.98 -1.56 -7.42
CA ARG A 180 -14.53 -0.57 -8.35
C ARG A 180 -13.52 -0.21 -9.45
N GLU A 181 -12.29 0.13 -9.09
CA GLU A 181 -11.29 0.54 -10.09
C GLU A 181 -10.89 -0.62 -11.01
N LEU A 182 -10.83 -1.86 -10.51
CA LEU A 182 -10.63 -3.06 -11.34
C LEU A 182 -11.74 -3.23 -12.38
N LYS A 183 -13.00 -3.02 -11.99
CA LYS A 183 -14.15 -3.05 -12.91
C LYS A 183 -14.07 -1.93 -13.95
N THR A 184 -13.73 -0.70 -13.53
CA THR A 184 -13.56 0.44 -14.44
C THR A 184 -12.50 0.16 -15.51
N LEU A 185 -11.38 -0.47 -15.12
CA LEU A 185 -10.30 -0.86 -16.01
C LEU A 185 -10.57 -2.13 -16.83
N LYS A 186 -11.81 -2.65 -16.79
CA LYS A 186 -12.26 -3.85 -17.51
C LYS A 186 -11.43 -5.10 -17.19
N CYS A 187 -10.95 -5.22 -15.94
CA CYS A 187 -10.30 -6.45 -15.47
C CYS A 187 -11.32 -7.57 -15.32
N THR A 188 -10.92 -8.82 -15.56
CA THR A 188 -11.81 -9.97 -15.39
C THR A 188 -11.73 -10.44 -13.94
N ILE A 189 -12.77 -10.14 -13.15
CA ILE A 189 -12.88 -10.63 -11.77
C ILE A 189 -13.20 -12.12 -11.79
N LYS A 190 -12.35 -12.94 -11.15
CA LYS A 190 -12.52 -14.39 -11.06
C LYS A 190 -13.17 -14.81 -9.75
N LYS A 191 -12.81 -14.14 -8.65
CA LYS A 191 -13.31 -14.47 -7.32
C LYS A 191 -13.34 -13.24 -6.42
N VAL A 192 -14.35 -13.17 -5.56
CA VAL A 192 -14.46 -12.18 -4.48
C VAL A 192 -14.83 -12.95 -3.23
N ASP A 193 -13.95 -12.94 -2.23
CA ASP A 193 -14.14 -13.64 -0.96
C ASP A 193 -14.18 -12.61 0.17
N VAL A 194 -15.16 -12.74 1.06
CA VAL A 194 -15.22 -12.01 2.32
C VAL A 194 -15.44 -13.05 3.42
N LYS A 195 -14.46 -13.21 4.31
CA LYS A 195 -14.54 -14.12 5.45
C LYS A 195 -14.70 -13.31 6.72
N GLU A 196 -15.80 -13.55 7.43
CA GLU A 196 -16.09 -12.95 8.73
C GLU A 196 -15.30 -13.66 9.84
N GLY A 197 -15.07 -12.93 10.93
CA GLY A 197 -14.28 -13.33 12.10
C GLY A 197 -13.97 -12.09 12.95
N GLU A 198 -13.05 -12.21 13.92
CA GLU A 198 -12.55 -11.05 14.68
C GLU A 198 -11.95 -9.98 13.75
N THR A 199 -11.31 -10.42 12.68
CA THR A 199 -10.85 -9.57 11.59
C THR A 199 -11.53 -9.99 10.29
N ILE A 200 -12.17 -9.06 9.61
CA ILE A 200 -12.82 -9.34 8.32
C ILE A 200 -11.74 -9.49 7.26
N LEU A 201 -11.58 -10.67 6.69
CA LEU A 201 -10.63 -10.89 5.59
C LEU A 201 -11.34 -10.70 4.26
N GLN A 202 -10.79 -9.84 3.41
CA GLN A 202 -11.36 -9.49 2.12
C GLN A 202 -10.36 -9.80 1.02
N GLN A 203 -10.77 -10.55 0.01
CA GLN A 203 -9.91 -10.93 -1.09
C GLN A 203 -10.63 -10.80 -2.44
N VAL A 204 -9.91 -10.28 -3.43
CA VAL A 204 -10.36 -10.27 -4.82
C VAL A 204 -9.27 -10.87 -5.69
N THR A 205 -9.65 -11.81 -6.54
CA THR A 205 -8.77 -12.49 -7.50
C THR A 205 -9.24 -12.17 -8.91
N PHE A 206 -8.32 -11.79 -9.80
CA PHE A 206 -8.64 -11.22 -11.11
C PHE A 206 -7.54 -11.42 -12.15
N ILE A 207 -7.92 -11.33 -13.42
CA ILE A 207 -6.99 -11.17 -14.55
C ILE A 207 -6.94 -9.68 -14.90
N PRO A 208 -5.76 -9.02 -14.82
CA PRO A 208 -5.63 -7.60 -15.12
C PRO A 208 -5.82 -7.32 -16.61
N SER A 209 -6.23 -6.09 -16.94
CA SER A 209 -6.08 -5.59 -18.30
C SER A 209 -4.59 -5.47 -18.67
N PRO A 210 -4.21 -5.53 -19.96
CA PRO A 210 -2.80 -5.45 -20.37
C PRO A 210 -2.06 -4.23 -19.82
N ASN A 211 -2.75 -3.07 -19.79
CA ASN A 211 -2.19 -1.84 -19.24
C ASN A 211 -1.95 -1.95 -17.74
N LEU A 212 -2.93 -2.43 -16.97
CA LEU A 212 -2.76 -2.61 -15.53
C LEU A 212 -1.66 -3.64 -15.22
N LYS A 213 -1.63 -4.77 -15.95
CA LYS A 213 -0.66 -5.86 -15.75
C LYS A 213 0.76 -5.31 -15.73
N ALA A 214 1.09 -4.45 -16.69
CA ALA A 214 2.44 -3.92 -16.78
C ALA A 214 2.82 -2.98 -15.62
N TYR A 215 1.86 -2.27 -15.01
CA TYR A 215 2.12 -1.55 -13.76
C TYR A 215 2.37 -2.53 -12.60
N LEU A 216 1.57 -3.59 -12.47
CA LEU A 216 1.71 -4.58 -11.40
C LEU A 216 3.03 -5.36 -11.54
N ASP A 217 3.40 -5.76 -12.75
CA ASP A 217 4.66 -6.47 -13.06
C ASP A 217 5.89 -5.64 -12.67
N LYS A 218 5.85 -4.32 -12.90
CA LYS A 218 6.93 -3.41 -12.45
C LYS A 218 7.07 -3.35 -10.93
N GLN A 219 5.99 -3.57 -10.20
CA GLN A 219 5.98 -3.58 -8.74
C GLN A 219 6.39 -4.94 -8.15
N GLU A 220 6.42 -6.00 -8.95
CA GLU A 220 6.61 -7.37 -8.48
C GLU A 220 7.95 -7.57 -7.78
N ARG A 221 9.03 -7.02 -8.34
CA ARG A 221 10.36 -7.09 -7.71
C ARG A 221 10.36 -6.51 -6.30
N LEU A 222 9.65 -5.40 -6.10
CA LEU A 222 9.58 -4.73 -4.81
C LEU A 222 8.77 -5.56 -3.81
N ARG A 223 7.62 -6.07 -4.24
CA ARG A 223 6.76 -6.96 -3.45
C ARG A 223 7.52 -8.22 -2.99
N LEU A 224 8.25 -8.88 -3.89
CA LEU A 224 9.04 -10.08 -3.58
C LEU A 224 10.21 -9.80 -2.63
N ASP A 225 10.82 -8.62 -2.68
CA ASP A 225 11.84 -8.22 -1.70
C ASP A 225 11.22 -8.07 -0.30
N ILE A 226 10.05 -7.42 -0.19
CA ILE A 226 9.32 -7.28 1.09
C ILE A 226 8.97 -8.64 1.67
N LEU A 227 8.44 -9.57 0.86
CA LEU A 227 8.08 -10.91 1.31
C LEU A 227 9.30 -11.69 1.83
N ARG A 228 10.41 -11.67 1.09
CA ARG A 228 11.66 -12.32 1.52
C ARG A 228 12.17 -11.75 2.84
N ARG A 229 12.07 -10.44 3.03
CA ARG A 229 12.45 -9.78 4.29
C ARG A 229 11.51 -10.17 5.44
N LYS A 230 10.20 -10.22 5.21
CA LYS A 230 9.21 -10.69 6.20
C LYS A 230 9.48 -12.12 6.62
N GLU A 231 9.76 -13.01 5.67
CA GLU A 231 10.07 -14.42 5.95
C GLU A 231 11.37 -14.56 6.76
N LYS A 232 12.43 -13.84 6.36
CA LYS A 232 13.69 -13.82 7.11
C LYS A 232 13.49 -13.32 8.55
N HIS A 233 12.80 -12.19 8.71
CA HIS A 233 12.51 -11.61 10.03
C HIS A 233 11.69 -12.56 10.91
N PHE A 234 10.69 -13.24 10.35
CA PHE A 234 9.92 -14.26 11.07
C PHE A 234 10.78 -15.44 11.53
N LYS A 235 11.69 -15.95 10.68
CA LYS A 235 12.62 -17.03 11.04
C LYS A 235 13.57 -16.63 12.16
N GLU A 236 14.15 -15.43 12.09
CA GLU A 236 15.08 -14.91 13.10
C GLU A 236 14.42 -14.78 14.48
N ARG A 237 13.15 -14.33 14.54
CA ARG A 237 12.42 -14.23 15.82
C ARG A 237 12.12 -15.59 16.43
N ASN A 238 11.67 -16.55 15.62
CA ASN A 238 11.33 -17.88 16.14
C ASN A 238 12.59 -18.64 16.60
N GLN A 239 13.74 -18.40 15.97
CA GLN A 239 15.03 -18.95 16.43
C GLN A 239 15.50 -18.32 17.74
N GLY A 240 15.28 -17.01 17.93
CA GLY A 240 15.61 -16.33 19.20
C GLY A 240 14.74 -16.77 20.39
N GLN A 241 13.48 -17.15 20.14
CA GLN A 241 12.58 -17.66 21.18
C GLN A 241 12.90 -19.10 21.61
N ASN A 242 13.44 -19.94 20.73
CA ASN A 242 13.91 -21.29 21.08
C ASN A 242 15.26 -21.30 21.82
N GLY A 243 15.92 -20.16 22.00
CA GLY A 243 17.19 -20.03 22.74
C GLY A 243 17.04 -19.44 24.15
N THR A 244 15.83 -19.11 24.58
CA THR A 244 15.53 -18.72 25.97
C THR A 244 14.76 -19.86 26.63
N ASP A 245 15.51 -20.93 26.95
CA ASP A 245 15.00 -22.03 27.76
C ASP A 245 14.54 -21.46 29.11
N LEU A 246 13.22 -21.46 29.30
CA LEU A 246 12.49 -21.13 30.52
C LEU A 246 12.76 -22.13 31.68
N PHE A 247 13.82 -22.93 31.60
CA PHE A 247 14.27 -23.91 32.60
C PHE A 247 15.66 -23.62 33.16
N SER A 248 16.06 -22.35 33.21
CA SER A 248 17.11 -21.88 34.13
C SER A 248 16.50 -21.21 35.36
N ALA A 249 15.44 -21.81 35.91
CA ALA A 249 15.11 -21.68 37.33
C ALA A 249 15.96 -22.71 38.07
N GLY A 250 16.88 -22.24 38.91
CA GLY A 250 17.82 -23.06 39.67
C GLY A 250 17.14 -23.91 40.75
N PRO A 251 17.94 -24.39 41.70
CA PRO A 251 17.54 -24.29 43.09
C PRO A 251 18.47 -23.32 43.82
N GLU A 252 17.86 -22.31 44.41
CA GLU A 252 18.38 -21.59 45.56
C GLU A 252 18.34 -22.48 46.80
N GLN A 253 19.36 -22.29 47.65
CA GLN A 253 19.43 -22.53 49.11
C GLN A 253 19.68 -23.99 49.55
N ASP A 254 20.61 -24.28 50.46
CA ASP A 254 21.16 -23.49 51.58
C ASP A 254 22.68 -23.23 51.55
#